data_AF-A0A8S9A4K1-F1
#
_entry.id   AF-A0A8S9A4K1-F1
#
_cell.length_a   1.000
_cell.length_b   1.000
_cell.length_c   1.000
_cell.angle_alpha   90.00
_cell.angle_beta   90.00
_cell.angle_gamma   90.00
#
_symmetry.space_group_name_H-M   'P 1'
#
loop_
_entity.id
_entity.type
_entity.pdbx_description
1 polymer ?
#
loop_
_entity_poly.entity_id
_entity_poly.type
_entity_poly.pdbx_seq_one_letter_code
_entity_poly.pdbx_strand_id
1 'polypeptide(L)'
;MRKSPPEDNIALLPVTKKKTEKKMPKADHVLPLICSYFFLFTPVLTALDPTGELLTPSPPSSHQQPTHPPNSIPKKTNTTAKMKTPSLIPTAYAYAYLASFASAVGPPVPENAERLPGKPALMPNWSWPNPFPSDPSSTRITISSASEASSPTRFVATCSSTKTFKATEYLLDDLQELPPQGLIPWVEALRKVFTNRPYPGSWDGIDPHGYDRNMLMMEYVDVPLRVRRWIESEEWAEEGKGKGLFAVLAKADVDKGEKIVATATSLIKEKKEGAPMTEEEEKEWRKGDEQRVVIFAPGAVYENAPLWVAEESECEETLSDITKYTAKPTEGAVVAYPVQKTQADRAEGKRDMEFTIKAQVLKVDESVPEDEDEQVEKKQFKTQVEKVEELKTKVEEVVDKVKTAVKDEL
;
A
#
# COMPACT_ATOMS: atom_id res chain seq x y z
N MET A 1 -36.85 -51.75 -31.96
CA MET A 1 -38.06 -50.90 -31.96
C MET A 1 -38.83 -51.05 -30.65
N ARG A 2 -38.58 -50.18 -29.66
CA ARG A 2 -39.42 -49.92 -28.46
C ARG A 2 -39.06 -48.50 -27.99
N LYS A 3 -39.87 -47.49 -28.34
CA LYS A 3 -40.95 -46.88 -27.55
C LYS A 3 -40.49 -46.34 -26.18
N SER A 4 -40.39 -45.01 -26.10
CA SER A 4 -40.42 -44.16 -24.90
C SER A 4 -41.69 -44.40 -24.06
N PRO A 5 -41.68 -44.10 -22.74
CA PRO A 5 -42.19 -42.81 -22.22
C PRO A 5 -41.61 -42.42 -20.82
N PRO A 6 -42.17 -41.47 -20.02
CA PRO A 6 -42.73 -40.15 -20.33
C PRO A 6 -42.12 -39.00 -19.48
N GLU A 7 -42.46 -37.77 -19.87
CA GLU A 7 -42.34 -36.52 -19.10
C GLU A 7 -43.33 -36.48 -17.94
N ASP A 8 -42.90 -36.00 -16.76
CA ASP A 8 -43.79 -35.63 -15.66
C ASP A 8 -43.65 -34.15 -15.32
N ASN A 9 -44.79 -33.47 -15.40
CA ASN A 9 -45.07 -32.12 -14.93
C ASN A 9 -45.04 -32.07 -13.40
N ILE A 10 -44.34 -31.09 -12.81
CA ILE A 10 -44.55 -30.70 -11.41
C ILE A 10 -44.91 -29.22 -11.32
N ALA A 11 -46.01 -29.01 -10.59
CA ALA A 11 -46.81 -27.81 -10.49
C ALA A 11 -46.15 -26.66 -9.71
N LEU A 12 -46.52 -25.45 -10.14
CA LEU A 12 -46.40 -24.20 -9.40
C LEU A 12 -47.32 -24.22 -8.17
N LEU A 13 -46.75 -23.95 -6.99
CA LEU A 13 -47.49 -23.47 -5.81
C LEU A 13 -46.84 -22.17 -5.29
N PRO A 14 -47.63 -21.13 -4.97
CA PRO A 14 -47.10 -19.86 -4.47
C PRO A 14 -46.85 -19.91 -2.97
N VAL A 15 -45.61 -19.63 -2.55
CA VAL A 15 -45.28 -19.38 -1.14
C VAL A 15 -45.60 -17.93 -0.78
N THR A 16 -46.54 -17.78 0.13
CA THR A 16 -46.98 -16.52 0.73
C THR A 16 -45.89 -15.92 1.62
N LYS A 17 -45.42 -14.71 1.31
CA LYS A 17 -44.53 -13.92 2.18
C LYS A 17 -45.33 -13.36 3.36
N LYS A 18 -45.16 -13.95 4.54
CA LYS A 18 -45.56 -13.33 5.83
C LYS A 18 -44.56 -12.23 6.19
N LYS A 19 -44.99 -10.98 6.00
CA LYS A 19 -44.35 -9.76 6.53
C LYS A 19 -44.48 -9.76 8.05
N THR A 20 -43.38 -9.98 8.78
CA THR A 20 -43.33 -9.74 10.23
C THR A 20 -42.61 -8.42 10.48
N GLU A 21 -43.43 -7.43 10.79
CA GLU A 21 -43.06 -6.07 11.15
C GLU A 21 -42.64 -6.08 12.62
N LYS A 22 -41.33 -5.96 12.89
CA LYS A 22 -40.80 -5.88 14.26
C LYS A 22 -40.68 -4.40 14.66
N LYS A 23 -41.60 -4.00 15.51
CA LYS A 23 -41.77 -2.68 16.12
C LYS A 23 -40.64 -2.45 17.13
N MET A 24 -39.76 -1.46 16.91
CA MET A 24 -38.82 -0.95 17.92
C MET A 24 -39.56 -0.02 18.89
N PRO A 25 -39.36 -0.15 20.22
CA PRO A 25 -39.80 0.87 21.15
C PRO A 25 -38.80 2.04 21.19
N LYS A 26 -39.35 3.25 21.10
CA LYS A 26 -38.71 4.51 21.49
C LYS A 26 -38.58 4.55 23.02
N ALA A 27 -37.47 5.07 23.52
CA ALA A 27 -37.38 5.61 24.87
C ALA A 27 -36.52 6.87 24.86
N ASP A 28 -36.99 7.83 25.64
CA ASP A 28 -36.75 9.26 25.56
C ASP A 28 -35.49 9.75 26.28
N HIS A 29 -35.09 10.95 25.85
CA HIS A 29 -34.34 12.00 26.54
C HIS A 29 -34.00 11.81 28.03
N VAL A 30 -32.74 12.03 28.40
CA VAL A 30 -32.32 13.04 29.43
C VAL A 30 -30.87 13.49 29.15
N LEU A 31 -30.70 14.79 28.86
CA LEU A 31 -29.45 15.55 28.98
C LEU A 31 -29.24 15.97 30.44
N PRO A 32 -28.00 16.24 30.86
CA PRO A 32 -27.81 17.51 31.55
C PRO A 32 -26.61 18.32 31.01
N LEU A 33 -26.89 19.62 30.85
CA LEU A 33 -25.94 20.72 30.85
C LEU A 33 -25.21 20.83 32.19
N ILE A 34 -23.91 21.13 32.17
CA ILE A 34 -23.18 22.00 33.14
C ILE A 34 -22.02 22.67 32.34
N CYS A 35 -22.17 23.90 31.84
CA CYS A 35 -21.68 25.19 32.40
C CYS A 35 -20.28 25.14 33.05
N SER A 36 -19.20 25.62 32.42
CA SER A 36 -18.73 27.02 32.27
C SER A 36 -17.65 27.42 33.29
N TYR A 37 -16.67 28.20 32.79
CA TYR A 37 -15.56 28.91 33.45
C TYR A 37 -14.33 28.03 33.80
N PHE A 38 -13.09 28.35 33.43
CA PHE A 38 -12.39 29.60 33.71
C PHE A 38 -11.07 29.83 32.91
N PHE A 39 -10.73 31.12 32.76
CA PHE A 39 -9.41 31.75 32.53
C PHE A 39 -8.66 31.63 31.19
N LEU A 40 -8.94 32.63 30.36
CA LEU A 40 -7.96 33.48 29.67
C LEU A 40 -6.70 33.72 30.52
N PHE A 41 -5.51 33.45 29.98
CA PHE A 41 -4.33 34.32 30.06
C PHE A 41 -3.26 33.80 29.08
N THR A 42 -3.25 34.36 27.88
CA THR A 42 -2.09 34.35 26.99
C THR A 42 -1.19 35.53 27.37
N PRO A 43 0.10 35.32 27.65
CA PRO A 43 1.10 36.33 27.40
C PRO A 43 1.72 36.09 26.02
N VAL A 44 1.47 37.05 25.12
CA VAL A 44 2.33 37.34 23.98
C VAL A 44 3.71 37.69 24.54
N LEU A 45 4.72 36.84 24.30
CA LEU A 45 6.12 37.25 24.40
C LEU A 45 6.73 37.31 23.00
N THR A 46 6.95 38.54 22.58
CA THR A 46 7.80 38.91 21.44
C THR A 46 9.27 38.60 21.72
N ALA A 47 9.95 38.23 20.64
CA ALA A 47 11.33 37.80 20.52
C ALA A 47 12.41 38.75 21.09
N LEU A 48 13.52 38.16 21.52
CA LEU A 48 14.87 38.70 21.40
C LEU A 48 15.85 37.55 21.11
N ASP A 49 16.41 37.54 19.91
CA ASP A 49 17.59 36.78 19.49
C ASP A 49 18.84 37.62 19.82
N PRO A 50 19.80 37.12 20.62
CA PRO A 50 21.01 37.86 20.94
C PRO A 50 22.26 37.27 20.27
N THR A 51 22.23 36.89 18.99
CA THR A 51 23.49 36.68 18.24
C THR A 51 23.32 36.98 16.76
N GLY A 52 23.43 38.26 16.41
CA GLY A 52 23.64 38.68 15.04
C GLY A 52 25.01 38.21 14.53
N GLU A 53 25.03 37.10 13.80
CA GLU A 53 26.08 36.82 12.81
C GLU A 53 25.45 36.22 11.53
N LEU A 54 25.66 36.94 10.42
CA LEU A 54 25.39 36.45 9.08
C LEU A 54 26.37 35.32 8.75
N LEU A 55 25.88 34.10 8.59
CA LEU A 55 26.64 33.03 7.95
C LEU A 55 26.43 33.08 6.43
N THR A 56 27.44 33.59 5.73
CA THR A 56 27.57 33.52 4.28
C THR A 56 27.90 32.09 3.82
N PRO A 57 27.32 31.59 2.72
CA PRO A 57 27.63 30.27 2.20
C PRO A 57 29.01 30.21 1.53
N SER A 58 29.84 29.26 1.97
CA SER A 58 31.11 28.92 1.34
C SER A 58 30.90 28.27 -0.03
N PRO A 59 31.75 28.56 -1.04
CA PRO A 59 31.66 27.99 -2.38
C PRO A 59 32.14 26.52 -2.41
N PRO A 60 31.64 25.71 -3.37
CA PRO A 60 32.01 24.30 -3.48
C PRO A 60 33.44 24.11 -3.98
N SER A 61 34.16 23.24 -3.27
CA SER A 61 35.51 22.78 -3.60
C SER A 61 35.53 21.97 -4.89
N SER A 62 36.39 22.37 -5.82
CA SER A 62 36.75 21.64 -7.03
C SER A 62 37.71 20.48 -6.70
N HIS A 63 37.38 19.27 -7.15
CA HIS A 63 38.27 18.14 -7.46
C HIS A 63 37.36 17.01 -7.95
N GLN A 64 37.68 16.17 -8.93
CA GLN A 64 38.79 16.03 -9.86
C GLN A 64 38.26 15.08 -10.95
N GLN A 65 38.49 15.45 -12.20
CA GLN A 65 38.14 14.67 -13.39
C GLN A 65 39.21 13.60 -13.64
N PRO A 66 38.87 12.31 -13.83
CA PRO A 66 39.79 11.37 -14.45
C PRO A 66 39.60 11.38 -15.97
N THR A 67 40.71 11.68 -16.63
CA THR A 67 40.98 11.69 -18.06
C THR A 67 40.82 10.30 -18.69
N HIS A 68 40.11 10.22 -19.82
CA HIS A 68 40.26 9.14 -20.81
C HIS A 68 41.64 9.21 -21.48
N PRO A 69 42.24 8.06 -21.84
CA PRO A 69 43.08 7.97 -23.03
C PRO A 69 42.37 7.22 -24.18
N PRO A 70 42.63 7.61 -25.44
CA PRO A 70 41.98 7.07 -26.63
C PRO A 70 42.76 5.88 -27.21
N ASN A 71 42.08 4.98 -27.90
CA ASN A 71 42.59 4.14 -29.00
C ASN A 71 41.50 3.13 -29.38
N SER A 72 41.27 2.71 -30.61
CA SER A 72 41.77 3.10 -31.93
C SER A 72 40.99 2.20 -32.88
N ILE A 73 40.34 2.79 -33.88
CA ILE A 73 39.71 2.10 -35.00
C ILE A 73 40.80 1.43 -35.85
N PRO A 74 40.56 0.21 -36.37
CA PRO A 74 41.07 -0.12 -37.69
C PRO A 74 39.93 -0.35 -38.68
N LYS A 75 40.00 0.41 -39.78
CA LYS A 75 39.22 0.24 -41.01
C LYS A 75 39.95 -0.73 -41.94
N LYS A 76 39.13 -1.56 -42.60
CA LYS A 76 39.27 -2.14 -43.95
C LYS A 76 40.37 -3.19 -44.19
N THR A 77 39.94 -4.31 -44.79
CA THR A 77 40.23 -4.61 -46.21
C THR A 77 39.19 -5.56 -46.81
N ASN A 78 38.82 -5.24 -48.05
CA ASN A 78 38.00 -6.03 -48.98
C ASN A 78 38.65 -7.36 -49.36
N THR A 79 37.85 -8.37 -49.74
CA THR A 79 38.14 -9.19 -50.93
C THR A 79 36.84 -9.68 -51.58
N THR A 80 36.75 -9.35 -52.86
CA THR A 80 35.80 -9.71 -53.93
C THR A 80 35.75 -11.19 -54.30
N ALA A 81 34.56 -11.66 -54.71
CA ALA A 81 34.24 -12.51 -55.88
C ALA A 81 32.92 -13.28 -55.60
N LYS A 82 31.99 -13.57 -56.50
CA LYS A 82 31.88 -13.47 -57.96
C LYS A 82 30.38 -13.61 -58.30
N MET A 83 29.91 -12.85 -59.29
CA MET A 83 28.60 -13.00 -59.93
C MET A 83 28.40 -14.39 -60.56
N LYS A 84 27.14 -14.85 -60.62
CA LYS A 84 26.55 -15.52 -61.79
C LYS A 84 25.01 -15.62 -61.65
N THR A 85 24.31 -14.72 -62.32
CA THR A 85 23.01 -14.92 -62.98
C THR A 85 23.30 -14.96 -64.49
N PRO A 86 22.50 -15.62 -65.37
CA PRO A 86 21.08 -15.30 -65.57
C PRO A 86 20.17 -16.46 -66.00
N SER A 87 18.85 -16.25 -65.89
CA SER A 87 17.90 -16.74 -66.90
C SER A 87 16.59 -15.95 -66.81
N LEU A 88 16.23 -15.33 -67.93
CA LEU A 88 15.01 -14.57 -68.20
C LEU A 88 13.94 -15.51 -68.76
N ILE A 89 12.69 -15.43 -68.28
CA ILE A 89 11.48 -15.53 -69.14
C ILE A 89 10.40 -14.58 -68.58
N PRO A 90 9.73 -13.77 -69.42
CA PRO A 90 8.71 -12.81 -69.03
C PRO A 90 7.29 -13.40 -69.11
N THR A 91 6.33 -12.84 -68.37
CA THR A 91 5.12 -12.19 -68.91
C THR A 91 4.14 -11.85 -67.78
N ALA A 92 3.45 -10.74 -68.01
CA ALA A 92 2.57 -10.03 -67.13
C ALA A 92 1.28 -10.78 -66.78
N TYR A 93 0.82 -10.60 -65.54
CA TYR A 93 -0.60 -10.41 -65.26
C TYR A 93 -0.74 -9.33 -64.18
N ALA A 94 -1.38 -8.24 -64.58
CA ALA A 94 -1.83 -7.17 -63.70
C ALA A 94 -3.07 -7.64 -62.93
N TYR A 95 -3.10 -7.39 -61.61
CA TYR A 95 -4.33 -6.97 -60.93
C TYR A 95 -3.94 -6.03 -59.80
N ALA A 96 -4.25 -4.75 -60.02
CA ALA A 96 -4.14 -3.68 -59.05
C ALA A 96 -5.30 -3.77 -58.07
N TYR A 97 -4.99 -4.09 -56.81
CA TYR A 97 -5.80 -3.76 -55.64
C TYR A 97 -4.82 -3.49 -54.49
N LEU A 98 -4.23 -2.29 -54.48
CA LEU A 98 -3.66 -1.73 -53.26
C LEU A 98 -4.51 -0.55 -52.87
N ALA A 99 -5.43 -0.83 -51.95
CA ALA A 99 -6.18 0.14 -51.20
C ALA A 99 -5.22 1.15 -50.58
N SER A 100 -5.54 2.42 -50.75
CA SER A 100 -4.89 3.55 -50.09
C SER A 100 -5.14 3.48 -48.59
N PHE A 101 -4.34 2.71 -47.86
CA PHE A 101 -4.09 2.97 -46.44
C PHE A 101 -3.04 4.08 -46.38
N ALA A 102 -3.47 5.32 -46.56
CA ALA A 102 -2.73 6.46 -46.07
C ALA A 102 -2.86 6.43 -44.54
N SER A 103 -2.10 5.53 -43.90
CA SER A 103 -1.87 5.60 -42.47
C SER A 103 -1.27 6.98 -42.19
N ALA A 104 -1.91 7.71 -41.29
CA ALA A 104 -1.36 8.91 -40.69
C ALA A 104 -0.11 8.51 -39.88
N VAL A 105 0.99 8.24 -40.58
CA VAL A 105 2.31 8.11 -39.99
C VAL A 105 2.75 9.54 -39.74
N GLY A 106 2.51 10.01 -38.52
CA GLY A 106 3.20 11.19 -38.02
C GLY A 106 4.71 11.02 -38.21
N PRO A 107 5.48 12.12 -38.32
CA PRO A 107 6.92 12.03 -38.50
C PRO A 107 7.52 11.07 -37.46
N PRO A 108 8.49 10.22 -37.85
CA PRO A 108 9.13 9.29 -36.93
C PRO A 108 9.67 10.09 -35.74
N VAL A 109 9.16 9.77 -34.55
CA VAL A 109 9.71 10.31 -33.31
C VAL A 109 11.18 9.88 -33.30
N PRO A 110 12.14 10.81 -33.23
CA PRO A 110 13.54 10.43 -33.22
C PRO A 110 13.78 9.46 -32.06
N GLU A 111 14.45 8.36 -32.37
CA GLU A 111 14.83 7.28 -31.44
C GLU A 111 15.64 7.77 -30.21
N ASN A 112 16.08 9.05 -30.25
CA ASN A 112 16.79 9.78 -29.20
C ASN A 112 16.07 11.06 -28.74
N ALA A 113 14.74 11.14 -28.84
CA ALA A 113 14.04 12.21 -28.12
C ALA A 113 14.30 12.00 -26.62
N GLU A 114 15.20 12.80 -26.04
CA GLU A 114 15.51 12.75 -24.61
C GLU A 114 14.19 12.85 -23.83
N ARG A 115 13.87 11.76 -23.13
CA ARG A 115 12.69 11.68 -22.28
C ARG A 115 12.79 12.78 -21.23
N LEU A 116 11.78 13.64 -21.16
CA LEU A 116 11.73 14.63 -20.09
C LEU A 116 11.64 13.90 -18.75
N PRO A 117 12.60 14.10 -17.84
CA PRO A 117 12.52 13.52 -16.53
C PRO A 117 11.30 14.07 -15.81
N GLY A 118 10.71 13.23 -14.99
CA GLY A 118 9.72 13.62 -14.00
C GLY A 118 10.28 14.69 -13.06
N LYS A 119 9.41 15.26 -12.24
CA LYS A 119 9.77 16.26 -11.23
C LYS A 119 9.51 15.65 -9.86
N PRO A 120 10.44 14.88 -9.29
CA PRO A 120 10.22 14.20 -8.02
C PRO A 120 9.77 15.17 -6.93
N ALA A 121 8.67 14.85 -6.28
CA ALA A 121 8.13 15.61 -5.16
C ALA A 121 7.70 14.66 -4.04
N LEU A 122 7.89 15.08 -2.79
CA LEU A 122 7.32 14.36 -1.65
C LEU A 122 5.79 14.42 -1.74
N MET A 123 5.12 13.32 -1.46
CA MET A 123 3.67 13.29 -1.41
C MET A 123 3.16 14.18 -0.28
N PRO A 124 2.17 15.05 -0.54
CA PRO A 124 1.71 16.05 0.43
C PRO A 124 1.12 15.45 1.71
N ASN A 125 0.63 14.21 1.67
CA ASN A 125 0.03 13.49 2.79
C ASN A 125 0.72 12.13 3.02
N TRP A 126 2.04 12.07 2.92
CA TRP A 126 2.77 10.83 3.19
C TRP A 126 2.68 10.47 4.68
N SER A 127 1.94 9.40 4.99
CA SER A 127 1.65 9.00 6.37
C SER A 127 2.69 8.07 6.99
N TRP A 128 3.61 7.52 6.19
CA TRP A 128 4.39 6.33 6.55
C TRP A 128 5.89 6.64 6.71
N PRO A 129 6.33 7.32 7.78
CA PRO A 129 7.76 7.47 8.07
C PRO A 129 8.37 6.13 8.49
N ASN A 130 9.66 5.94 8.24
CA ASN A 130 10.39 4.76 8.74
C ASN A 130 10.43 4.78 10.27
N PRO A 131 9.77 3.84 10.98
CA PRO A 131 9.77 3.80 12.43
C PRO A 131 11.04 3.13 13.00
N PHE A 132 11.85 2.49 12.17
CA PHE A 132 12.99 1.70 12.60
C PHE A 132 14.28 2.53 12.68
N PRO A 133 15.15 2.25 13.66
CA PRO A 133 16.45 2.89 13.77
C PRO A 133 17.34 2.55 12.57
N SER A 134 18.28 3.44 12.26
CA SER A 134 19.26 3.24 11.19
C SER A 134 20.20 2.07 11.48
N ASP A 135 20.42 1.75 12.76
CA ASP A 135 21.16 0.55 13.16
C ASP A 135 20.24 -0.68 13.07
N PRO A 136 20.50 -1.62 12.14
CA PRO A 136 19.65 -2.79 11.93
C PRO A 136 19.65 -3.76 13.12
N SER A 137 20.67 -3.69 13.98
CA SER A 137 20.78 -4.53 15.19
C SER A 137 19.92 -4.02 16.35
N SER A 138 19.48 -2.76 16.30
CA SER A 138 18.62 -2.19 17.33
C SER A 138 17.19 -2.69 17.18
N THR A 139 16.66 -3.26 18.26
CA THR A 139 15.25 -3.63 18.42
C THR A 139 14.42 -2.52 19.07
N ARG A 140 15.06 -1.40 19.43
CA ARG A 140 14.44 -0.31 20.16
C ARG A 140 14.06 0.83 19.21
N ILE A 141 12.82 1.27 19.31
CA ILE A 141 12.28 2.43 18.61
C ILE A 141 12.21 3.59 19.61
N THR A 142 12.70 4.76 19.23
CA THR A 142 12.68 5.95 20.10
C THR A 142 11.90 7.05 19.39
N ILE A 143 10.87 7.58 20.04
CA ILE A 143 10.14 8.75 19.58
C ILE A 143 10.56 9.94 20.41
N SER A 144 11.14 10.93 19.74
CA SER A 144 11.39 12.25 20.31
C SER A 144 10.06 12.93 20.62
N SER A 145 9.88 13.45 21.83
CA SER A 145 8.81 14.40 22.12
C SER A 145 8.93 15.63 21.20
N ALA A 146 7.79 16.19 20.78
CA ALA A 146 7.75 17.44 20.04
C ALA A 146 8.11 18.67 20.91
N SER A 147 8.14 18.52 22.23
CA SER A 147 8.65 19.51 23.18
C SER A 147 9.98 19.04 23.77
N GLU A 148 10.96 19.95 23.87
CA GLU A 148 12.26 19.68 24.51
C GLU A 148 12.15 19.29 25.99
N ALA A 149 10.97 19.48 26.60
CA ALA A 149 10.70 19.27 28.02
C ALA A 149 10.21 17.86 28.40
N SER A 150 9.94 16.97 27.44
CA SER A 150 9.47 15.60 27.74
C SER A 150 10.49 14.56 27.28
N SER A 151 10.77 13.62 28.18
CA SER A 151 11.67 12.50 27.91
C SER A 151 11.19 11.66 26.70
N PRO A 152 12.11 11.23 25.83
CA PRO A 152 11.73 10.47 24.65
C PRO A 152 11.13 9.12 25.05
N THR A 153 9.96 8.81 24.51
CA THR A 153 9.34 7.50 24.73
C THR A 153 10.11 6.44 23.94
N ARG A 154 10.51 5.37 24.62
CA ARG A 154 11.19 4.23 24.00
C ARG A 154 10.27 3.03 23.97
N PHE A 155 10.30 2.31 22.86
CA PHE A 155 9.57 1.08 22.65
C PHE A 155 10.55 -0.05 22.35
N VAL A 156 10.25 -1.23 22.85
CA VAL A 156 10.90 -2.49 22.52
C VAL A 156 9.92 -3.39 21.78
N ALA A 157 10.45 -4.18 20.85
CA ALA A 157 9.65 -5.18 20.16
C ALA A 157 9.36 -6.36 21.09
N THR A 158 8.08 -6.69 21.31
CA THR A 158 7.67 -7.95 21.96
C THR A 158 7.73 -9.12 20.98
N CYS A 159 7.55 -8.82 19.70
CA CYS A 159 7.75 -9.74 18.59
C CYS A 159 8.23 -8.97 17.36
N SER A 160 9.01 -9.63 16.51
CA SER A 160 9.52 -9.08 15.25
C SER A 160 9.46 -10.16 14.17
N SER A 161 9.01 -9.79 12.97
CA SER A 161 9.06 -10.65 11.78
C SER A 161 9.68 -9.90 10.62
N THR A 162 10.41 -10.60 9.76
CA THR A 162 11.09 -10.01 8.60
C THR A 162 11.14 -11.02 7.47
N LYS A 163 10.78 -10.59 6.26
CA LYS A 163 10.77 -11.45 5.07
C LYS A 163 11.14 -10.65 3.83
N THR A 164 11.86 -11.30 2.92
CA THR A 164 12.27 -10.74 1.62
C THR A 164 11.41 -11.33 0.51
N PHE A 165 11.00 -10.48 -0.42
CA PHE A 165 10.16 -10.81 -1.56
C PHE A 165 10.85 -10.41 -2.85
N LYS A 166 10.62 -11.20 -3.90
CA LYS A 166 11.09 -10.93 -5.25
C LYS A 166 10.01 -10.24 -6.05
N ALA A 167 10.41 -9.27 -6.86
CA ALA A 167 9.53 -8.57 -7.77
C ALA A 167 10.30 -8.18 -9.03
N THR A 168 9.58 -7.66 -10.01
CA THR A 168 10.16 -6.97 -11.17
C THR A 168 9.71 -5.51 -11.16
N GLU A 169 10.66 -4.58 -11.29
CA GLU A 169 10.41 -3.14 -11.26
C GLU A 169 10.33 -2.54 -12.66
N TYR A 170 9.15 -2.00 -12.97
CA TYR A 170 8.84 -1.25 -14.18
C TYR A 170 8.68 0.23 -13.86
N LEU A 171 8.84 1.06 -14.89
CA LEU A 171 8.41 2.44 -14.91
C LEU A 171 7.09 2.51 -15.67
N LEU A 172 6.32 3.58 -15.43
CA LEU A 172 5.13 3.86 -16.21
C LEU A 172 5.45 4.00 -17.71
N ASP A 173 6.66 4.40 -18.06
CA ASP A 173 7.16 4.43 -19.44
C ASP A 173 7.19 3.05 -20.12
N ASP A 174 7.49 2.00 -19.35
CA ASP A 174 7.61 0.63 -19.86
C ASP A 174 6.23 0.03 -20.26
N LEU A 175 5.14 0.78 -20.06
CA LEU A 175 3.81 0.41 -20.59
C LEU A 175 3.81 0.31 -22.13
N GLN A 176 4.72 1.01 -22.82
CA GLN A 176 4.81 0.95 -24.28
C GLN A 176 5.82 -0.09 -24.79
N GLU A 177 6.38 -0.91 -23.90
CA GLU A 177 7.39 -1.92 -24.24
C GLU A 177 6.83 -3.35 -24.12
N LEU A 178 7.35 -4.25 -24.96
CA LEU A 178 6.97 -5.66 -24.92
C LEU A 178 7.64 -6.37 -23.73
N PRO A 179 7.02 -7.41 -23.16
CA PRO A 179 7.70 -8.28 -22.20
C PRO A 179 8.95 -8.91 -22.82
N PRO A 180 10.01 -9.16 -22.02
CA PRO A 180 10.08 -8.99 -20.57
C PRO A 180 10.46 -7.57 -20.12
N GLN A 181 10.75 -6.64 -21.03
CA GLN A 181 11.17 -5.28 -20.67
C GLN A 181 10.02 -4.35 -20.28
N GLY A 182 8.80 -4.67 -20.73
CA GLY A 182 7.62 -3.86 -20.47
C GLY A 182 6.33 -4.63 -20.27
N LEU A 183 5.24 -3.85 -20.27
CA LEU A 183 3.93 -4.27 -19.78
C LEU A 183 2.81 -4.10 -20.81
N ILE A 184 3.13 -3.99 -22.12
CA ILE A 184 2.14 -3.84 -23.20
C ILE A 184 0.89 -4.71 -23.01
N PRO A 185 0.99 -6.03 -22.72
CA PRO A 185 -0.18 -6.89 -22.63
C PRO A 185 -1.19 -6.46 -21.57
N TRP A 186 -0.76 -5.76 -20.52
CA TRP A 186 -1.59 -5.36 -19.39
C TRP A 186 -2.05 -3.90 -19.44
N VAL A 187 -1.62 -3.10 -20.42
CA VAL A 187 -1.85 -1.64 -20.46
C VAL A 187 -3.33 -1.26 -20.34
N GLU A 188 -4.21 -1.93 -21.09
CA GLU A 188 -5.64 -1.62 -21.09
C GLU A 188 -6.27 -1.90 -19.72
N ALA A 189 -5.91 -3.05 -19.13
CA ALA A 189 -6.34 -3.43 -17.79
C ALA A 189 -5.78 -2.49 -16.71
N LEU A 190 -4.48 -2.17 -16.75
CA LEU A 190 -3.83 -1.25 -15.81
C LEU A 190 -4.45 0.15 -15.87
N ARG A 191 -4.74 0.65 -17.07
CA ARG A 191 -5.48 1.90 -17.23
C ARG A 191 -6.83 1.81 -16.56
N LYS A 192 -7.60 0.73 -16.77
CA LYS A 192 -8.91 0.56 -16.14
C LYS A 192 -8.83 0.50 -14.61
N VAL A 193 -7.83 -0.19 -14.04
CA VAL A 193 -7.65 -0.28 -12.58
C VAL A 193 -7.25 1.06 -11.98
N PHE A 194 -6.24 1.73 -12.54
CA PHE A 194 -5.63 2.90 -11.90
C PHE A 194 -6.16 4.26 -12.37
N THR A 195 -6.99 4.31 -13.42
CA THR A 195 -7.64 5.58 -13.82
C THR A 195 -8.46 6.11 -12.64
N ASN A 196 -8.28 7.41 -12.34
CA ASN A 196 -8.88 8.12 -11.21
C ASN A 196 -8.40 7.71 -9.81
N ARG A 197 -7.35 6.88 -9.71
CA ARG A 197 -6.70 6.57 -8.43
C ARG A 197 -5.42 7.39 -8.29
N PRO A 198 -5.17 8.07 -7.16
CA PRO A 198 -3.90 8.76 -6.95
C PRO A 198 -2.76 7.74 -6.89
N TYR A 199 -1.59 8.13 -7.40
CA TYR A 199 -0.38 7.32 -7.24
C TYR A 199 -0.02 7.30 -5.75
N PRO A 200 0.15 6.12 -5.12
CA PRO A 200 0.41 6.03 -3.69
C PRO A 200 1.87 6.27 -3.32
N GLY A 201 2.71 6.66 -4.28
CA GLY A 201 4.11 6.98 -4.04
C GLY A 201 5.06 5.82 -4.32
N SER A 202 6.34 6.17 -4.38
CA SER A 202 7.46 5.22 -4.33
C SER A 202 7.69 4.73 -2.90
N TRP A 203 8.75 3.95 -2.69
CA TRP A 203 9.15 3.45 -1.38
C TRP A 203 9.30 4.55 -0.33
N ASP A 204 9.74 5.75 -0.72
CA ASP A 204 10.09 6.82 0.21
C ASP A 204 9.02 7.93 0.22
N GLY A 205 7.81 7.62 -0.26
CA GLY A 205 6.71 8.59 -0.32
C GLY A 205 6.89 9.68 -1.36
N ILE A 206 7.68 9.41 -2.41
CA ILE A 206 7.95 10.36 -3.49
C ILE A 206 7.05 10.03 -4.68
N ASP A 207 6.45 11.03 -5.31
CA ASP A 207 5.90 10.92 -6.67
C ASP A 207 6.94 11.48 -7.64
N PRO A 208 7.62 10.63 -8.45
CA PRO A 208 8.51 11.08 -9.50
C PRO A 208 7.78 11.92 -10.59
N HIS A 209 6.46 11.77 -10.68
CA HIS A 209 5.58 12.28 -11.72
C HIS A 209 5.84 11.72 -13.12
N GLY A 210 4.77 11.64 -13.92
CA GLY A 210 4.84 11.23 -15.31
C GLY A 210 5.38 9.81 -15.48
N TYR A 211 6.27 9.66 -16.47
CA TYR A 211 6.81 8.38 -16.91
C TYR A 211 7.75 7.71 -15.89
N ASP A 212 8.24 8.45 -14.89
CA ASP A 212 9.18 7.95 -13.87
C ASP A 212 8.52 7.24 -12.68
N ARG A 213 7.20 7.08 -12.68
CA ARG A 213 6.51 6.38 -11.60
C ARG A 213 6.84 4.89 -11.62
N ASN A 214 7.35 4.38 -10.50
CA ASN A 214 7.67 2.98 -10.31
C ASN A 214 6.40 2.14 -10.17
N MET A 215 6.43 0.95 -10.77
CA MET A 215 5.45 -0.11 -10.67
C MET A 215 6.19 -1.42 -10.44
N LEU A 216 5.64 -2.27 -9.59
CA LEU A 216 6.16 -3.59 -9.27
C LEU A 216 5.22 -4.64 -9.82
N MET A 217 5.77 -5.71 -10.37
CA MET A 217 5.03 -6.90 -10.74
C MET A 217 5.55 -8.11 -9.95
N MET A 218 4.63 -8.89 -9.41
CA MET A 218 4.90 -10.15 -8.74
C MET A 218 3.98 -11.24 -9.28
N GLU A 219 4.46 -12.47 -9.22
CA GLU A 219 3.62 -13.65 -9.31
C GLU A 219 2.61 -13.63 -8.17
N TYR A 220 1.31 -13.81 -8.48
CA TYR A 220 0.29 -13.66 -7.44
C TYR A 220 0.42 -14.75 -6.35
N VAL A 221 0.96 -15.92 -6.70
CA VAL A 221 1.27 -17.00 -5.75
C VAL A 221 2.40 -16.65 -4.78
N ASP A 222 3.32 -15.77 -5.16
CA ASP A 222 4.44 -15.32 -4.33
C ASP A 222 4.00 -14.22 -3.34
N VAL A 223 2.78 -13.71 -3.49
CA VAL A 223 2.15 -12.80 -2.53
C VAL A 223 1.58 -13.61 -1.35
N PRO A 224 1.89 -13.26 -0.09
CA PRO A 224 1.33 -13.92 1.09
C PRO A 224 -0.20 -14.00 1.05
N LEU A 225 -0.77 -15.11 1.50
CA LEU A 225 -2.21 -15.37 1.40
C LEU A 225 -3.03 -14.31 2.16
N ARG A 226 -2.53 -13.84 3.31
CA ARG A 226 -3.14 -12.74 4.08
C ARG A 226 -3.20 -11.43 3.29
N VAL A 227 -2.17 -11.11 2.52
CA VAL A 227 -2.16 -9.93 1.63
C VAL A 227 -3.16 -10.14 0.48
N ARG A 228 -3.18 -11.30 -0.16
CA ARG A 228 -4.14 -11.62 -1.23
C ARG A 228 -5.59 -11.45 -0.78
N ARG A 229 -5.94 -12.01 0.38
CA ARG A 229 -7.27 -11.89 0.99
C ARG A 229 -7.62 -10.44 1.31
N TRP A 230 -6.66 -9.66 1.81
CA TRP A 230 -6.86 -8.24 2.04
C TRP A 230 -7.15 -7.48 0.74
N ILE A 231 -6.35 -7.70 -0.32
CA ILE A 231 -6.55 -7.07 -1.64
C ILE A 231 -7.95 -7.36 -2.17
N GLU A 232 -8.36 -8.64 -2.11
CA GLU A 232 -9.67 -9.08 -2.55
C GLU A 232 -10.78 -8.41 -1.74
N SER A 233 -10.64 -8.35 -0.42
CA SER A 233 -11.62 -7.71 0.47
C SER A 233 -11.81 -6.21 0.18
N GLU A 234 -10.73 -5.48 -0.10
CA GLU A 234 -10.76 -4.05 -0.41
C GLU A 234 -11.39 -3.77 -1.78
N GLU A 235 -11.08 -4.58 -2.79
CA GLU A 235 -11.70 -4.43 -4.12
C GLU A 235 -13.17 -4.88 -4.13
N TRP A 236 -13.56 -5.74 -3.17
CA TRP A 236 -14.90 -6.26 -2.98
C TRP A 236 -15.82 -5.41 -2.08
N ALA A 237 -15.26 -4.47 -1.31
CA ALA A 237 -16.03 -3.64 -0.40
C ALA A 237 -16.74 -2.51 -1.17
N GLU A 238 -18.03 -2.30 -0.92
CA GLU A 238 -18.79 -1.20 -1.55
C GLU A 238 -18.26 0.18 -1.10
N GLU A 239 -17.94 0.33 0.19
CA GLU A 239 -17.38 1.56 0.78
C GLU A 239 -15.86 1.73 0.54
N GLY A 240 -15.22 0.68 0.00
CA GLY A 240 -13.77 0.58 -0.20
C GLY A 240 -13.36 0.36 -1.66
N LYS A 241 -14.31 0.35 -2.60
CA LYS A 241 -14.08 -0.08 -3.97
C LYS A 241 -12.92 0.67 -4.61
N GLY A 242 -11.80 -0.03 -4.70
CA GLY A 242 -10.59 0.48 -5.33
C GLY A 242 -9.54 1.09 -4.42
N LYS A 243 -9.61 0.85 -3.11
CA LYS A 243 -8.55 1.20 -2.16
C LYS A 243 -7.36 0.25 -2.20
N GLY A 244 -7.53 -0.95 -2.78
CA GLY A 244 -6.47 -1.95 -2.82
C GLY A 244 -5.19 -1.42 -3.47
N LEU A 245 -5.27 -0.61 -4.54
CA LEU A 245 -4.09 -0.13 -5.29
C LEU A 245 -3.20 -1.27 -5.86
N PHE A 246 -3.72 -2.51 -5.85
CA PHE A 246 -3.13 -3.69 -6.47
C PHE A 246 -3.98 -4.11 -7.66
N ALA A 247 -3.37 -4.17 -8.85
CA ALA A 247 -3.99 -4.73 -10.04
C ALA A 247 -3.67 -6.24 -10.11
N VAL A 248 -4.60 -7.06 -9.65
CA VAL A 248 -4.54 -8.52 -9.90
C VAL A 248 -5.02 -8.75 -11.33
N LEU A 249 -4.21 -9.41 -12.16
CA LEU A 249 -4.43 -9.59 -13.61
C LEU A 249 -4.07 -11.02 -14.02
N ALA A 250 -4.70 -11.53 -15.08
CA ALA A 250 -4.26 -12.80 -15.69
C ALA A 250 -2.86 -12.63 -16.29
N LYS A 251 -2.08 -13.72 -16.30
CA LYS A 251 -0.83 -13.78 -17.07
C LYS A 251 -1.13 -13.63 -18.56
N ALA A 252 -0.33 -12.82 -19.23
CA ALA A 252 -0.40 -12.70 -20.68
C ALA A 252 0.38 -13.84 -21.33
N ASP A 253 -0.21 -14.47 -22.35
CA ASP A 253 0.52 -15.31 -23.27
C ASP A 253 1.24 -14.41 -24.29
N VAL A 254 2.49 -14.09 -23.97
CA VAL A 254 3.32 -13.16 -24.74
C VAL A 254 3.56 -13.69 -26.16
N ASP A 255 3.71 -15.01 -26.31
CA ASP A 255 3.95 -15.66 -27.61
C ASP A 255 2.72 -15.58 -28.52
N LYS A 256 1.51 -15.58 -27.94
CA LYS A 256 0.26 -15.38 -28.67
C LYS A 256 -0.11 -13.92 -28.89
N GLY A 257 0.69 -12.98 -28.36
CA GLY A 257 0.41 -11.54 -28.45
C GLY A 257 -0.91 -11.15 -27.78
N GLU A 258 -1.35 -11.92 -26.78
CA GLU A 258 -2.65 -11.72 -26.15
C GLU A 258 -2.66 -10.44 -25.32
N LYS A 259 -3.64 -9.57 -25.57
CA LYS A 259 -3.90 -8.39 -24.75
C LYS A 259 -4.88 -8.75 -23.64
N ILE A 260 -4.56 -8.34 -22.43
CA ILE A 260 -5.41 -8.52 -21.25
C ILE A 260 -6.34 -7.31 -21.14
N VAL A 261 -7.57 -7.49 -21.62
CA VAL A 261 -8.63 -6.45 -21.57
C VAL A 261 -9.47 -6.58 -20.29
N ALA A 262 -9.60 -7.79 -19.75
CA ALA A 262 -10.31 -8.04 -18.49
C ALA A 262 -9.36 -7.87 -17.29
N THR A 263 -9.71 -6.98 -16.37
CA THR A 263 -8.98 -6.87 -15.09
C THR A 263 -9.39 -8.05 -14.21
N ALA A 264 -8.46 -8.69 -13.48
CA ALA A 264 -8.89 -9.75 -12.55
C ALA A 264 -9.72 -9.15 -11.41
N THR A 265 -9.61 -7.84 -11.10
CA THR A 265 -10.59 -7.12 -10.28
C THR A 265 -12.03 -7.25 -10.83
N SER A 266 -12.22 -7.22 -12.15
CA SER A 266 -13.54 -7.45 -12.77
C SER A 266 -13.97 -8.92 -12.63
N LEU A 267 -13.04 -9.88 -12.81
CA LEU A 267 -13.30 -11.31 -12.60
C LEU A 267 -13.64 -11.64 -11.12
N ILE A 268 -12.94 -11.00 -10.19
CA ILE A 268 -13.12 -11.01 -8.74
C ILE A 268 -14.51 -10.45 -8.39
N LYS A 269 -14.93 -9.39 -9.07
CA LYS A 269 -16.21 -8.69 -8.84
C LYS A 269 -17.42 -9.43 -9.43
N GLU A 270 -17.29 -10.03 -10.61
CA GLU A 270 -18.36 -10.81 -11.25
C GLU A 270 -18.78 -12.03 -10.42
N LYS A 271 -17.86 -12.59 -9.61
CA LYS A 271 -18.18 -13.70 -8.69
C LYS A 271 -18.94 -13.24 -7.43
N LYS A 272 -18.96 -11.93 -7.11
CA LYS A 272 -19.50 -11.38 -5.86
C LYS A 272 -20.83 -10.63 -6.07
N GLU A 273 -21.84 -11.33 -6.59
CA GLU A 273 -23.23 -10.94 -6.32
C GLU A 273 -23.78 -11.76 -5.16
N GLY A 274 -23.38 -11.40 -3.94
CA GLY A 274 -24.24 -11.53 -2.75
C GLY A 274 -23.90 -12.55 -1.66
N ALA A 275 -22.89 -13.42 -1.78
CA ALA A 275 -22.54 -14.37 -0.73
C ALA A 275 -21.03 -14.39 -0.39
N PRO A 276 -20.66 -14.62 0.88
CA PRO A 276 -19.28 -14.98 1.22
C PRO A 276 -18.93 -16.29 0.50
N MET A 277 -17.75 -16.33 -0.10
CA MET A 277 -17.24 -17.49 -0.82
C MET A 277 -17.16 -18.70 0.13
N THR A 278 -17.65 -19.87 -0.28
CA THR A 278 -17.46 -21.09 0.52
C THR A 278 -15.99 -21.52 0.52
N GLU A 279 -15.62 -22.39 1.46
CA GLU A 279 -14.23 -22.88 1.56
C GLU A 279 -13.81 -23.64 0.28
N GLU A 280 -14.73 -24.39 -0.34
CA GLU A 280 -14.50 -25.09 -1.60
C GLU A 280 -14.36 -24.13 -2.78
N GLU A 281 -15.19 -23.08 -2.82
CA GLU A 281 -15.11 -22.04 -3.84
C GLU A 281 -13.83 -21.21 -3.71
N GLU A 282 -13.35 -20.98 -2.49
CA GLU A 282 -12.06 -20.35 -2.23
C GLU A 282 -10.94 -21.28 -2.71
N LYS A 283 -10.98 -22.56 -2.33
CA LYS A 283 -9.97 -23.53 -2.79
C LYS A 283 -9.88 -23.59 -4.31
N GLU A 284 -11.02 -23.58 -5.00
CA GLU A 284 -11.04 -23.53 -6.47
C GLU A 284 -10.52 -22.20 -7.01
N TRP A 285 -10.89 -21.07 -6.38
CA TRP A 285 -10.39 -19.75 -6.74
C TRP A 285 -8.87 -19.65 -6.63
N ARG A 286 -8.30 -20.23 -5.57
CA ARG A 286 -6.85 -20.24 -5.29
C ARG A 286 -6.05 -21.07 -6.29
N LYS A 287 -6.64 -22.12 -6.90
CA LYS A 287 -5.96 -22.85 -7.98
C LYS A 287 -5.63 -21.95 -9.18
N GLY A 288 -6.43 -20.90 -9.39
CA GLY A 288 -6.19 -19.92 -10.45
C GLY A 288 -5.07 -18.92 -10.14
N ASP A 289 -4.52 -18.88 -8.93
CA ASP A 289 -3.52 -17.88 -8.54
C ASP A 289 -2.22 -18.02 -9.34
N GLU A 290 -1.84 -19.24 -9.74
CA GLU A 290 -0.66 -19.51 -10.59
C GLU A 290 -0.76 -18.87 -11.98
N GLN A 291 -1.97 -18.55 -12.42
CA GLN A 291 -2.25 -17.94 -13.72
C GLN A 291 -2.44 -16.42 -13.59
N ARG A 292 -2.07 -15.84 -12.45
CA ARG A 292 -2.25 -14.41 -12.15
C ARG A 292 -0.93 -13.77 -11.77
N VAL A 293 -0.84 -12.49 -12.09
CA VAL A 293 0.17 -11.57 -11.58
C VAL A 293 -0.52 -10.47 -10.80
N VAL A 294 0.22 -9.84 -9.89
CA VAL A 294 -0.20 -8.58 -9.29
C VAL A 294 0.76 -7.47 -9.72
N ILE A 295 0.19 -6.33 -10.09
CA ILE A 295 0.95 -5.13 -10.45
C ILE A 295 0.51 -3.98 -9.55
N PHE A 296 1.45 -3.31 -8.90
CA PHE A 296 1.16 -2.27 -7.90
C PHE A 296 2.28 -1.24 -7.81
N ALA A 297 1.99 -0.06 -7.29
CA ALA A 297 3.02 0.92 -6.97
C ALA A 297 3.67 0.58 -5.61
N PRO A 298 4.97 0.84 -5.39
CA PRO A 298 5.63 0.53 -4.12
C PRO A 298 4.91 1.05 -2.88
N GLY A 299 4.36 2.27 -2.95
CA GLY A 299 3.62 2.91 -1.87
C GLY A 299 2.36 2.15 -1.42
N ALA A 300 1.78 1.28 -2.27
CA ALA A 300 0.61 0.48 -1.92
C ALA A 300 0.89 -0.55 -0.81
N VAL A 301 2.14 -0.97 -0.65
CA VAL A 301 2.56 -1.93 0.40
C VAL A 301 2.29 -1.37 1.80
N TYR A 302 2.38 -0.05 1.97
CA TYR A 302 2.21 0.57 3.28
C TYR A 302 0.79 0.49 3.83
N GLU A 303 -0.22 0.18 3.03
CA GLU A 303 -1.59 0.01 3.54
C GLU A 303 -1.79 -1.35 4.21
N ASN A 304 -0.89 -2.31 3.96
CA ASN A 304 -1.01 -3.69 4.42
C ASN A 304 0.32 -4.35 4.84
N ALA A 305 1.37 -3.56 5.09
CA ALA A 305 2.73 -4.03 5.29
C ALA A 305 2.89 -5.16 6.33
N PRO A 306 2.21 -5.15 7.50
CA PRO A 306 2.33 -6.25 8.47
C PRO A 306 1.88 -7.60 7.92
N LEU A 307 0.87 -7.61 7.04
CA LEU A 307 0.32 -8.84 6.46
C LEU A 307 1.33 -9.60 5.61
N TRP A 308 2.34 -8.90 5.06
CA TRP A 308 3.39 -9.53 4.27
C TRP A 308 4.25 -10.48 5.11
N VAL A 309 4.43 -10.18 6.39
CA VAL A 309 5.33 -10.92 7.29
C VAL A 309 4.61 -11.60 8.46
N ALA A 310 3.28 -11.58 8.45
CA ALA A 310 2.46 -12.14 9.51
C ALA A 310 2.49 -13.68 9.52
N GLU A 311 2.35 -14.29 8.35
CA GLU A 311 2.31 -15.76 8.19
C GLU A 311 3.58 -16.40 8.72
N GLU A 312 3.43 -17.50 9.47
CA GLU A 312 4.53 -18.30 10.03
C GLU A 312 5.38 -17.56 11.08
N SER A 313 4.93 -16.40 11.55
CA SER A 313 5.61 -15.64 12.61
C SER A 313 5.07 -15.97 14.00
N GLU A 314 5.88 -15.75 15.04
CA GLU A 314 5.48 -15.95 16.44
C GLU A 314 4.34 -15.02 16.89
N CYS A 315 4.10 -13.93 16.15
CA CYS A 315 3.03 -12.97 16.40
C CYS A 315 2.02 -12.91 15.24
N GLU A 316 1.82 -14.02 14.53
CA GLU A 316 0.93 -14.10 13.37
C GLU A 316 -0.44 -13.48 13.64
N GLU A 317 -1.08 -13.81 14.77
CA GLU A 317 -2.39 -13.27 15.15
C GLU A 317 -2.38 -11.74 15.25
N THR A 318 -1.35 -11.16 15.87
CA THR A 318 -1.27 -9.71 16.09
C THR A 318 -0.86 -8.96 14.82
N LEU A 319 0.09 -9.50 14.04
CA LEU A 319 0.50 -8.90 12.78
C LEU A 319 -0.59 -8.98 11.70
N SER A 320 -1.49 -9.95 11.82
CA SER A 320 -2.64 -10.09 10.92
C SER A 320 -3.78 -9.13 11.20
N ASP A 321 -3.80 -8.54 12.40
CA ASP A 321 -4.80 -7.58 12.81
C ASP A 321 -4.40 -6.17 12.31
N ILE A 322 -4.86 -5.85 11.10
CA ILE A 322 -4.57 -4.56 10.46
C ILE A 322 -5.08 -3.36 11.27
N THR A 323 -6.03 -3.55 12.19
CA THR A 323 -6.55 -2.46 13.03
C THR A 323 -5.55 -1.98 14.06
N LYS A 324 -4.54 -2.80 14.39
CA LYS A 324 -3.41 -2.42 15.25
C LYS A 324 -2.26 -1.79 14.49
N TYR A 325 -2.29 -1.84 13.15
CA TYR A 325 -1.24 -1.27 12.34
C TYR A 325 -1.34 0.24 12.31
N THR A 326 -0.25 0.90 12.70
CA THR A 326 -0.18 2.36 12.74
C THR A 326 1.16 2.83 12.17
N ALA A 327 1.16 4.03 11.59
CA ALA A 327 2.39 4.63 11.10
C ALA A 327 3.24 5.25 12.22
N LYS A 328 2.61 5.66 13.33
CA LYS A 328 3.27 6.27 14.49
C LYS A 328 3.40 5.22 15.58
N PRO A 329 4.62 4.92 16.07
CA PRO A 329 4.77 3.93 17.12
C PRO A 329 4.05 4.35 18.42
N THR A 330 3.25 3.45 18.99
CA THR A 330 2.57 3.62 20.28
C THR A 330 2.52 2.29 21.03
N GLU A 331 2.15 2.31 22.31
CA GLU A 331 2.01 1.10 23.13
C GLU A 331 1.02 0.12 22.50
N GLY A 332 1.40 -1.16 22.40
CA GLY A 332 0.57 -2.23 21.86
C GLY A 332 0.32 -2.17 20.35
N ALA A 333 0.86 -1.18 19.65
CA ALA A 333 0.68 -1.04 18.21
C ALA A 333 1.59 -1.99 17.40
N VAL A 334 1.15 -2.28 16.18
CA VAL A 334 1.97 -2.90 15.15
C VAL A 334 2.57 -1.80 14.28
N VAL A 335 3.86 -1.88 14.01
CA VAL A 335 4.55 -1.06 13.01
C VAL A 335 5.20 -1.95 11.98
N ALA A 336 5.22 -1.52 10.72
CA ALA A 336 5.84 -2.26 9.63
C ALA A 336 6.36 -1.30 8.56
N TYR A 337 7.48 -1.66 7.94
CA TYR A 337 8.17 -0.84 6.95
C TYR A 337 9.05 -1.69 6.01
N PRO A 338 9.20 -1.31 4.73
CA PRO A 338 10.22 -1.84 3.83
C PRO A 338 11.62 -1.37 4.26
N VAL A 339 12.40 -2.26 4.87
CA VAL A 339 13.70 -1.93 5.47
C VAL A 339 14.87 -2.07 4.50
N GLN A 340 14.73 -2.87 3.45
CA GLN A 340 15.77 -3.07 2.44
C GLN A 340 15.13 -3.22 1.06
N LYS A 341 15.83 -2.75 0.03
CA LYS A 341 15.46 -2.92 -1.38
C LYS A 341 16.69 -2.96 -2.26
N THR A 342 16.65 -3.76 -3.33
CA THR A 342 17.60 -3.65 -4.44
C THR A 342 17.01 -2.78 -5.55
N GLN A 343 17.88 -2.23 -6.41
CA GLN A 343 17.44 -1.52 -7.62
C GLN A 343 17.50 -2.47 -8.81
N ALA A 344 16.55 -2.36 -9.73
CA ALA A 344 16.63 -3.07 -10.99
C ALA A 344 17.81 -2.57 -11.83
N ASP A 345 18.60 -3.48 -12.38
CA ASP A 345 19.68 -3.15 -13.32
C ASP A 345 19.14 -2.89 -14.73
N ARG A 346 18.55 -1.71 -14.88
CA ARG A 346 17.92 -1.30 -16.13
C ARG A 346 18.89 -1.17 -17.29
N ALA A 347 20.16 -0.85 -17.01
CA ALA A 347 21.19 -0.67 -18.02
C ALA A 347 21.55 -2.01 -18.68
N GLU A 348 21.51 -3.11 -17.93
CA GLU A 348 21.67 -4.47 -18.45
C GLU A 348 20.36 -5.11 -18.93
N GLY A 349 19.26 -4.34 -19.00
CA GLY A 349 17.95 -4.84 -19.41
C GLY A 349 17.28 -5.75 -18.39
N LYS A 350 17.80 -5.83 -17.16
CA LYS A 350 17.23 -6.59 -16.05
C LYS A 350 16.21 -5.73 -15.31
N ARG A 351 15.14 -6.38 -14.84
CA ARG A 351 14.06 -5.74 -14.08
C ARG A 351 13.90 -6.33 -12.69
N ASP A 352 14.60 -7.41 -12.38
CA ASP A 352 14.50 -8.10 -11.09
C ASP A 352 14.94 -7.21 -9.94
N MET A 353 14.20 -7.29 -8.85
CA MET A 353 14.49 -6.59 -7.61
C MET A 353 13.97 -7.38 -6.41
N GLU A 354 14.51 -7.10 -5.23
CA GLU A 354 14.08 -7.68 -3.96
C GLU A 354 13.73 -6.56 -2.98
N PHE A 355 12.71 -6.77 -2.17
CA PHE A 355 12.38 -5.88 -1.05
C PHE A 355 12.14 -6.70 0.22
N THR A 356 12.57 -6.15 1.35
CA THR A 356 12.43 -6.76 2.66
C THR A 356 11.49 -5.96 3.51
N ILE A 357 10.43 -6.59 3.98
CA ILE A 357 9.50 -5.99 4.95
C ILE A 357 9.89 -6.46 6.35
N LYS A 358 9.87 -5.54 7.30
CA LYS A 358 9.98 -5.83 8.74
C LYS A 358 8.73 -5.33 9.44
N ALA A 359 8.20 -6.10 10.37
CA ALA A 359 7.12 -5.70 11.26
C ALA A 359 7.44 -6.03 12.71
N GLN A 360 6.98 -5.20 13.64
CA GLN A 360 7.17 -5.36 15.07
C GLN A 360 5.88 -5.04 15.84
N VAL A 361 5.66 -5.77 16.91
CA VAL A 361 4.64 -5.46 17.93
C VAL A 361 5.35 -4.71 19.06
N LEU A 362 4.81 -3.56 19.46
CA LEU A 362 5.52 -2.64 20.36
C LEU A 362 5.03 -2.72 21.80
N LYS A 363 5.97 -2.63 22.72
CA LYS A 363 5.75 -2.37 24.15
C LYS A 363 6.68 -1.25 24.61
N VAL A 364 6.22 -0.38 25.50
CA VAL A 364 7.00 0.67 26.15
C VAL A 364 8.14 0.01 26.91
N ASP A 365 9.32 0.58 26.74
CA ASP A 365 10.53 0.15 27.41
C ASP A 365 10.60 0.77 28.81
N GLU A 366 10.15 0.01 29.81
CA GLU A 366 10.17 0.38 31.22
C GLU A 366 11.60 0.47 31.82
N SER A 367 12.65 0.08 31.09
CA SER A 367 14.04 0.13 31.57
C SER A 367 14.66 1.53 31.51
N VAL A 368 13.98 2.49 30.90
CA VAL A 368 14.36 3.90 30.91
C VAL A 368 13.66 4.55 32.10
N PRO A 369 14.38 5.10 33.09
CA PRO A 369 13.74 5.83 34.16
C PRO A 369 12.95 6.99 33.56
N GLU A 370 11.62 6.97 33.70
CA GLU A 370 10.79 8.16 33.61
C GLU A 370 11.40 9.20 34.56
N ASP A 371 11.57 10.44 34.10
CA ASP A 371 12.04 11.54 34.94
C ASP A 371 11.26 11.51 36.26
N GLU A 372 11.95 11.64 37.39
CA GLU A 372 11.35 11.49 38.73
C GLU A 372 10.11 12.39 38.90
N ASP A 373 10.07 13.51 38.20
CA ASP A 373 8.96 14.47 38.16
C ASP A 373 7.68 13.90 37.52
N GLU A 374 7.79 13.11 36.45
CA GLU A 374 6.63 12.51 35.76
C GLU A 374 6.06 11.31 36.56
N GLN A 375 6.92 10.58 37.27
CA GLN A 375 6.48 9.57 38.24
C GLN A 375 5.79 10.20 39.45
N VAL A 376 6.25 11.36 39.93
CA VAL A 376 5.62 12.08 41.04
C VAL A 376 4.24 12.59 40.63
N GLU A 377 4.08 13.13 39.41
CA GLU A 377 2.77 13.56 38.90
C GLU A 377 1.81 12.38 38.70
N LYS A 378 2.23 11.28 38.07
CA LYS A 378 1.37 10.09 37.91
C LYS A 378 0.98 9.47 39.26
N LYS A 379 1.91 9.41 40.22
CA LYS A 379 1.61 8.93 41.59
C LYS A 379 0.66 9.88 42.32
N GLN A 380 0.88 11.20 42.25
CA GLN A 380 -0.04 12.18 42.83
C GLN A 380 -1.42 12.12 42.21
N PHE A 381 -1.52 11.99 40.88
CA PHE A 381 -2.80 11.88 40.18
C PHE A 381 -3.55 10.61 40.60
N LYS A 382 -2.86 9.45 40.66
CA LYS A 382 -3.46 8.20 41.13
C LYS A 382 -3.96 8.31 42.59
N THR A 383 -3.17 8.91 43.47
CA THR A 383 -3.58 9.15 44.87
C THR A 383 -4.76 10.13 44.97
N GLN A 384 -4.86 11.12 44.09
CA GLN A 384 -5.99 12.04 44.06
C GLN A 384 -7.27 11.36 43.57
N VAL A 385 -7.19 10.52 42.52
CA VAL A 385 -8.34 9.75 42.01
C VAL A 385 -8.87 8.79 43.08
N GLU A 386 -7.99 8.07 43.76
CA GLU A 386 -8.37 7.12 44.81
C GLU A 386 -9.04 7.82 46.01
N LYS A 387 -8.55 9.01 46.39
CA LYS A 387 -9.20 9.85 47.42
C LYS A 387 -10.57 10.36 46.99
N VAL A 388 -10.76 10.70 45.71
CA VAL A 388 -12.05 11.15 45.18
C VAL A 388 -13.08 10.01 45.17
N GLU A 389 -12.66 8.78 44.84
CA GLU A 389 -13.54 7.60 44.93
C GLU A 389 -13.92 7.24 46.37
N GLU A 390 -12.99 7.37 47.32
CA GLU A 390 -13.26 7.16 48.75
C GLU A 390 -14.20 8.23 49.33
N LEU A 391 -14.08 9.48 48.87
CA LEU A 391 -15.00 10.56 49.26
C LEU A 391 -16.40 10.35 48.67
N LYS A 392 -16.49 9.88 47.42
CA LYS A 392 -17.76 9.61 46.75
C LYS A 392 -18.57 8.53 47.48
N THR A 393 -17.92 7.45 47.88
CA THR A 393 -18.54 6.36 48.65
C THR A 393 -19.03 6.81 50.03
N LYS A 394 -18.26 7.65 50.74
CA LYS A 394 -18.69 8.23 52.03
C LYS A 394 -19.88 9.18 51.88
N VAL A 395 -19.92 9.99 50.83
CA VAL A 395 -21.06 10.88 50.55
C VAL A 395 -22.31 10.07 50.27
N GLU A 396 -22.21 8.98 49.54
CA GLU A 396 -23.34 8.09 49.21
C GLU A 396 -23.93 7.43 50.47
N GLU A 397 -23.07 6.99 51.41
CA GLU A 397 -23.50 6.45 52.71
C GLU A 397 -24.21 7.51 53.58
N VAL A 398 -23.73 8.75 53.58
CA VAL A 398 -24.38 9.85 54.32
C VAL A 398 -25.71 10.23 53.69
N VAL A 399 -25.81 10.27 52.36
CA VAL A 399 -27.07 10.54 51.65
C VAL A 399 -28.11 9.47 51.96
N ASP A 400 -27.73 8.20 52.04
CA ASP A 400 -28.65 7.13 52.39
C ASP A 400 -29.09 7.20 53.86
N LYS A 401 -28.19 7.55 54.78
CA LYS A 401 -28.55 7.81 56.19
C LYS A 401 -29.51 8.99 56.35
N VAL A 402 -29.32 10.07 55.59
CA VAL A 402 -30.24 11.22 55.59
C VAL A 402 -31.59 10.85 54.98
N LYS A 403 -31.63 10.06 53.90
CA LYS A 403 -32.88 9.57 53.32
C LYS A 403 -33.66 8.67 54.28
N THR A 404 -32.97 7.85 55.09
CA THR A 404 -33.65 7.04 56.12
C THR A 404 -34.19 7.91 57.25
N ALA A 405 -33.44 8.92 57.71
CA ALA A 405 -33.89 9.82 58.78
C ALA A 405 -35.10 10.69 58.36
N VAL A 406 -35.14 11.16 57.11
CA VAL A 406 -36.28 11.95 56.58
C VAL A 406 -37.54 11.09 56.40
N LYS A 407 -37.38 9.77 56.27
CA LYS A 407 -38.51 8.83 56.10
C LYS A 407 -39.16 8.44 57.44
N ASP A 408 -38.48 8.67 58.55
CA ASP A 408 -38.98 8.41 59.91
C ASP A 408 -39.66 9.64 60.54
N GLU A 409 -39.56 10.82 59.91
CA GLU A 409 -40.22 12.08 60.34
C GLU A 409 -41.49 12.44 59.53
N LEU A 410 -41.93 11.57 58.62
CA LEU A 410 -43.08 11.77 57.72
C LEU A 410 -44.10 10.64 57.89
#